data_AF-A0A7J3Y0M7-F1
#
_entry.id   AF-A0A7J3Y0M7-F1
#
_cell.length_a   1.000
_cell.length_b   1.000
_cell.length_c   1.000
_cell.angle_alpha   90.00
_cell.angle_beta   90.00
_cell.angle_gamma   90.00
#
_symmetry.space_group_name_H-M   'P 1'
#
loop_
_entity.id
_entity.type
_entity.pdbx_description
1 polymer ?
#
loop_
_entity_poly.entity_id
_entity_poly.type
_entity_poly.pdbx_seq_one_letter_code
_entity_poly.pdbx_strand_id
1 'polypeptide(L)'
;MISIGRRVFENVKSDMIVHYGKFNVRGLCVAETIVLVGSGSGDWIAGEDCVVVAEKGLVKLGRVDCVKTYLLGFNGRVIAGNISTQMGFIKKARIGYLKAGLALIGAETIVANAFISNAVFLDPHVWFKAKPTINVAEYKYPALES
;
A
#
# COMPACT_ATOMS: atom_id res chain seq x y z
N MET A 1 -4.87 18.85 -5.68
CA MET A 1 -5.14 19.38 -4.32
C MET A 1 -4.03 18.98 -3.37
N ILE A 2 -3.40 19.94 -2.69
CA ILE A 2 -2.34 19.70 -1.70
C ILE A 2 -2.84 20.19 -0.34
N SER A 3 -2.60 19.44 0.74
CA SER A 3 -2.98 19.87 2.09
C SER A 3 -2.10 19.32 3.20
N ILE A 4 -2.06 20.03 4.32
CA ILE A 4 -1.28 19.68 5.51
C ILE A 4 -2.19 19.77 6.74
N GLY A 5 -1.97 18.91 7.74
CA GLY A 5 -2.68 18.97 9.02
C GLY A 5 -3.71 17.86 9.17
N ARG A 6 -4.92 18.17 9.64
CA ARG A 6 -6.01 17.19 9.75
C ARG A 6 -7.03 17.39 8.63
N ARG A 7 -7.36 16.32 7.89
CA ARG A 7 -8.32 16.40 6.79
C ARG A 7 -9.30 15.23 6.74
N VAL A 8 -10.52 15.50 6.30
CA VAL A 8 -11.49 14.48 5.90
C VAL A 8 -11.71 14.60 4.39
N PHE A 9 -11.61 13.48 3.68
CA PHE A 9 -11.95 13.37 2.27
C PHE A 9 -13.25 12.57 2.18
N GLU A 10 -14.30 13.15 1.63
CA GLU A 10 -15.61 12.50 1.52
C GLU A 10 -16.03 12.51 0.05
N ASN A 11 -16.09 11.33 -0.57
CA ASN A 11 -16.47 11.15 -1.98
C ASN A 11 -15.76 12.12 -2.95
N VAL A 12 -14.41 12.11 -2.91
CA VAL A 12 -13.60 13.06 -3.67
C VAL A 12 -13.26 12.51 -5.05
N LYS A 13 -13.37 13.36 -6.07
CA LYS A 13 -12.75 13.17 -7.39
C LYS A 13 -11.86 14.37 -7.70
N SER A 14 -10.60 14.15 -8.01
CA SER A 14 -9.63 15.20 -8.35
C SER A 14 -8.54 14.63 -9.24
N ASP A 15 -7.81 15.42 -10.00
CA ASP A 15 -6.69 14.90 -10.80
C ASP A 15 -5.53 14.45 -9.88
N MET A 16 -5.29 15.22 -8.81
CA MET A 16 -4.20 14.94 -7.87
C MET A 16 -4.63 15.21 -6.43
N ILE A 17 -4.27 14.31 -5.52
CA ILE A 17 -4.46 14.48 -4.07
C ILE A 17 -3.13 14.24 -3.39
N VAL A 18 -2.65 15.25 -2.66
CA VAL A 18 -1.46 15.15 -1.82
C VAL A 18 -1.82 15.63 -0.43
N HIS A 19 -1.57 14.79 0.58
CA HIS A 19 -1.86 15.12 1.96
C HIS A 19 -0.77 14.67 2.92
N TYR A 20 -0.37 15.58 3.79
CA TYR A 20 0.57 15.34 4.87
C TYR A 20 -0.12 15.55 6.22
N GLY A 21 -0.15 14.52 7.07
CA GLY A 21 -0.69 14.60 8.43
C GLY A 21 -1.74 13.54 8.74
N LYS A 22 -2.82 13.97 9.41
CA LYS A 22 -3.91 13.10 9.87
C LYS A 22 -5.07 13.12 8.88
N PHE A 23 -5.43 11.99 8.30
CA PHE A 23 -6.54 11.94 7.36
C PHE A 23 -7.63 10.93 7.74
N ASN A 24 -8.83 11.17 7.21
CA ASN A 24 -9.89 10.17 7.14
C ASN A 24 -10.54 10.19 5.74
N VAL A 25 -10.57 9.06 5.05
CA VAL A 25 -11.31 8.92 3.78
C VAL A 25 -12.65 8.23 4.05
N ARG A 26 -13.74 8.95 3.81
CA ARG A 26 -15.11 8.43 3.93
C ARG A 26 -15.66 8.16 2.53
N GLY A 27 -16.03 6.92 2.25
CA GLY A 27 -16.44 6.49 0.92
C GLY A 27 -15.26 6.37 -0.04
N LEU A 28 -15.39 6.96 -1.22
CA LEU A 28 -14.43 6.79 -2.31
C LEU A 28 -13.60 8.05 -2.57
N CYS A 29 -12.29 7.89 -2.67
CA CYS A 29 -11.36 8.93 -3.10
C CYS A 29 -10.70 8.52 -4.41
N VAL A 30 -10.99 9.24 -5.49
CA VAL A 30 -10.47 8.97 -6.84
C VAL A 30 -9.56 10.10 -7.30
N ALA A 31 -8.34 9.75 -7.72
CA ALA A 31 -7.47 10.68 -8.45
C ALA A 31 -6.48 9.95 -9.36
N GLU A 32 -5.91 10.64 -10.35
CA GLU A 32 -4.80 10.06 -11.13
C GLU A 32 -3.64 9.76 -10.19
N THR A 33 -3.29 10.73 -9.33
CA THR A 33 -2.27 10.55 -8.29
C THR A 33 -2.81 10.82 -6.89
N ILE A 34 -2.64 9.86 -5.98
CA ILE A 34 -2.96 9.98 -4.55
C ILE A 34 -1.68 9.79 -3.73
N VAL A 35 -1.32 10.79 -2.93
CA VAL A 35 -0.20 10.74 -2.00
C VAL A 35 -0.70 11.04 -0.59
N LEU A 36 -0.65 10.07 0.30
CA LEU A 36 -1.07 10.18 1.70
C LEU A 36 0.12 9.86 2.60
N VAL A 37 0.66 10.86 3.29
CA VAL A 37 1.80 10.74 4.19
C VAL A 37 1.38 11.09 5.62
N GLY A 38 1.58 10.17 6.56
CA GLY A 38 1.33 10.41 7.98
C GLY A 38 0.53 9.28 8.64
N SER A 39 -0.69 9.56 9.09
CA SER A 39 -1.55 8.59 9.79
C SER A 39 -3.01 8.82 9.46
N GLY A 40 -3.83 7.77 9.47
CA GLY A 40 -5.24 7.93 9.13
C GLY A 40 -5.98 6.63 8.87
N SER A 41 -7.25 6.79 8.55
CA SER A 41 -8.12 5.70 8.10
C SER A 41 -8.78 6.03 6.78
N GLY A 42 -9.25 5.03 6.06
CA GLY A 42 -10.01 5.26 4.85
C GLY A 42 -10.78 4.04 4.40
N ASP A 43 -11.93 4.26 3.76
CA ASP A 43 -12.72 3.18 3.18
C ASP A 43 -12.08 2.73 1.85
N TRP A 44 -11.93 3.62 0.88
CA TRP A 44 -11.45 3.27 -0.46
C TRP A 44 -10.69 4.42 -1.15
N ILE A 45 -9.50 4.11 -1.66
CA ILE A 45 -8.77 4.96 -2.61
C ILE A 45 -8.61 4.25 -3.96
N ALA A 46 -8.73 5.00 -5.06
CA ALA A 46 -8.54 4.48 -6.41
C ALA A 46 -7.85 5.49 -7.33
N GLY A 47 -7.01 5.01 -8.25
CA GLY A 47 -6.23 5.91 -9.11
C GLY A 47 -5.24 5.24 -10.03
N GLU A 48 -4.38 6.04 -10.67
CA GLU A 48 -3.23 5.50 -11.39
C GLU A 48 -2.09 5.23 -10.42
N ASP A 49 -1.62 6.25 -9.71
CA ASP A 49 -0.52 6.16 -8.75
C ASP A 49 -1.01 6.44 -7.32
N CYS A 50 -0.96 5.42 -6.46
CA CYS A 50 -1.32 5.54 -5.05
C CYS A 50 -0.12 5.33 -4.15
N VAL A 51 0.34 6.41 -3.53
CA VAL A 51 1.46 6.43 -2.59
C VAL A 51 0.92 6.65 -1.17
N VAL A 52 1.14 5.66 -0.31
CA VAL A 52 0.69 5.68 1.08
C VAL A 52 1.88 5.43 1.99
N VAL A 53 2.23 6.44 2.77
CA VAL A 53 3.39 6.44 3.66
C VAL A 53 2.95 6.58 5.11
N ALA A 54 3.20 5.56 5.90
CA ALA A 54 3.00 5.56 7.35
C ALA A 54 4.31 5.94 8.06
N GLU A 55 4.54 7.24 8.25
CA GLU A 55 5.79 7.76 8.85
C GLU A 55 5.94 7.36 10.32
N LYS A 56 4.98 7.75 11.17
CA LYS A 56 5.03 7.55 12.64
C LYS A 56 3.80 6.83 13.19
N GLY A 57 2.67 6.88 12.49
CA GLY A 57 1.40 6.32 12.94
C GLY A 57 0.88 5.24 12.01
N LEU A 58 -0.27 4.68 12.36
CA LEU A 58 -0.95 3.70 11.52
C LEU A 58 -1.70 4.39 10.37
N VAL A 59 -1.64 3.79 9.19
CA VAL A 59 -2.56 4.07 8.10
C VAL A 59 -3.41 2.82 7.87
N LYS A 60 -4.74 2.93 7.97
CA LYS A 60 -5.66 1.81 7.75
C LYS A 60 -6.61 2.10 6.59
N LEU A 61 -6.48 1.37 5.49
CA LEU A 61 -7.34 1.49 4.31
C LEU A 61 -8.17 0.21 4.12
N GLY A 62 -9.46 0.35 3.86
CA GLY A 62 -10.33 -0.78 3.53
C GLY A 62 -9.96 -1.39 2.18
N ARG A 63 -9.83 -0.54 1.16
CA ARG A 63 -9.54 -0.93 -0.22
C ARG A 63 -8.61 0.05 -0.94
N VAL A 64 -7.70 -0.49 -1.75
CA VAL A 64 -6.76 0.25 -2.59
C VAL A 64 -6.80 -0.35 -4.00
N ASP A 65 -7.38 0.38 -4.95
CA ASP A 65 -7.50 -0.05 -6.35
C ASP A 65 -6.76 0.93 -7.26
N CYS A 66 -5.46 0.70 -7.47
CA CYS A 66 -4.64 1.62 -8.25
C CYS A 66 -3.75 0.88 -9.23
N VAL A 67 -3.39 1.50 -10.36
CA VAL A 67 -2.49 0.85 -11.35
C VAL A 67 -1.12 0.58 -10.72
N LYS A 68 -0.55 1.58 -10.04
CA LYS A 68 0.65 1.47 -9.22
C LYS A 68 0.32 1.81 -7.78
N THR A 69 0.81 0.99 -6.87
CA THR A 69 0.55 1.11 -5.44
C THR A 69 1.86 1.06 -4.68
N TYR A 70 2.12 2.07 -3.85
CA TYR A 70 3.29 2.16 -2.99
C TYR A 70 2.84 2.24 -1.54
N LEU A 71 2.92 1.13 -0.81
CA LEU A 71 2.57 1.07 0.61
C LEU A 71 3.84 0.97 1.44
N LEU A 72 4.19 2.05 2.13
CA LEU A 72 5.46 2.21 2.81
C LEU A 72 5.25 2.51 4.29
N GLY A 73 5.55 1.54 5.16
CA GLY A 73 5.71 1.77 6.59
C GLY A 73 7.16 2.14 6.94
N PHE A 74 7.32 3.17 7.78
CA PHE A 74 8.60 3.53 8.40
C PHE A 74 8.58 3.22 9.90
N ASN A 75 8.37 4.21 10.76
CA ASN A 75 8.10 3.98 12.18
C ASN A 75 6.62 3.60 12.41
N GLY A 76 5.76 3.93 11.44
CA GLY A 76 4.39 3.46 11.34
C GLY A 76 4.25 2.15 10.53
N ARG A 77 3.00 1.75 10.31
CA ARG A 77 2.63 0.57 9.50
C ARG A 77 1.39 0.88 8.66
N VAL A 78 1.39 0.40 7.43
CA VAL A 78 0.21 0.45 6.55
C VAL A 78 -0.60 -0.83 6.73
N ILE A 79 -1.92 -0.70 6.90
CA ILE A 79 -2.86 -1.81 6.96
C ILE A 79 -3.85 -1.62 5.82
N ALA A 80 -3.93 -2.58 4.90
CA ALA A 80 -4.87 -2.56 3.80
C ALA A 80 -5.77 -3.80 3.84
N GLY A 81 -7.08 -3.64 3.72
CA GLY A 81 -8.01 -4.77 3.63
C GLY A 81 -7.82 -5.51 2.31
N ASN A 82 -8.09 -4.84 1.20
CA ASN A 82 -7.95 -5.38 -0.16
C ASN A 82 -7.10 -4.46 -1.04
N ILE A 83 -6.20 -5.05 -1.82
CA ILE A 83 -5.38 -4.34 -2.80
C ILE A 83 -5.55 -5.01 -4.16
N SER A 84 -5.87 -4.20 -5.17
CA SER A 84 -5.84 -4.60 -6.58
C SER A 84 -4.92 -3.65 -7.33
N THR A 85 -3.80 -4.16 -7.85
CA THR A 85 -2.81 -3.34 -8.55
C THR A 85 -2.17 -4.04 -9.74
N GLN A 86 -1.69 -3.28 -10.73
CA GLN A 86 -0.81 -3.84 -11.76
C GLN A 86 0.63 -3.94 -11.24
N MET A 87 1.08 -2.93 -10.48
CA MET A 87 2.41 -2.91 -9.85
C MET A 87 2.30 -2.46 -8.40
N GLY A 88 2.86 -3.23 -7.46
CA GLY A 88 2.88 -2.92 -6.05
C GLY A 88 4.29 -2.86 -5.50
N PHE A 89 4.64 -1.79 -4.77
CA PHE A 89 5.79 -1.79 -3.86
C PHE A 89 5.28 -1.74 -2.42
N ILE A 90 5.62 -2.76 -1.64
CA ILE A 90 4.99 -3.01 -0.34
C ILE A 90 6.09 -3.27 0.68
N LYS A 91 6.16 -2.43 1.71
CA LYS A 91 7.12 -2.58 2.81
C LYS A 91 6.44 -2.23 4.13
N LYS A 92 6.66 -3.05 5.16
CA LYS A 92 6.12 -2.86 6.51
C LYS A 92 4.61 -2.60 6.48
N ALA A 93 3.91 -3.54 5.84
CA ALA A 93 2.47 -3.48 5.63
C ALA A 93 1.77 -4.77 6.06
N ARG A 94 0.50 -4.66 6.46
CA ARG A 94 -0.39 -5.81 6.69
C ARG A 94 -1.54 -5.76 5.71
N ILE A 95 -1.67 -6.80 4.89
CA ILE A 95 -2.63 -6.85 3.79
C ILE A 95 -3.58 -8.03 4.01
N GLY A 96 -4.89 -7.81 3.88
CA GLY A 96 -5.88 -8.89 3.88
C GLY A 96 -5.81 -9.70 2.59
N TYR A 97 -6.11 -9.07 1.46
CA TYR A 97 -6.05 -9.69 0.14
C TYR A 97 -5.21 -8.85 -0.83
N LEU A 98 -4.23 -9.46 -1.47
CA LEU A 98 -3.37 -8.83 -2.47
C LEU A 98 -3.60 -9.48 -3.84
N LYS A 99 -4.09 -8.71 -4.80
CA LYS A 99 -4.09 -9.05 -6.22
C LYS A 99 -3.11 -8.12 -6.95
N ALA A 100 -2.04 -8.68 -7.51
CA ALA A 100 -1.01 -7.88 -8.17
C ALA A 100 -0.54 -8.52 -9.49
N GLY A 101 -0.27 -7.69 -10.50
CA GLY A 101 0.51 -8.12 -11.66
C GLY A 101 1.98 -8.35 -11.26
N LEU A 102 2.64 -7.29 -10.81
CA LEU A 102 3.97 -7.30 -10.21
C LEU A 102 3.89 -6.84 -8.75
N ALA A 103 4.51 -7.56 -7.81
CA ALA A 103 4.63 -7.16 -6.42
C ALA A 103 6.09 -7.20 -5.96
N LEU A 104 6.66 -6.03 -5.65
CA LEU A 104 7.92 -5.88 -4.94
C LEU A 104 7.63 -5.84 -3.44
N ILE A 105 8.11 -6.84 -2.71
CA ILE A 105 7.76 -7.04 -1.31
C ILE A 105 9.01 -6.93 -0.45
N GLY A 106 9.05 -5.90 0.39
CA GLY A 106 10.11 -5.65 1.35
C GLY A 106 9.75 -6.10 2.76
N ALA A 107 10.68 -5.81 3.68
CA ALA A 107 10.68 -6.24 5.07
C ALA A 107 9.37 -5.97 5.82
N GLU A 108 9.11 -6.79 6.83
CA GLU A 108 7.97 -6.67 7.75
C GLU A 108 6.59 -6.69 7.08
N THR A 109 6.47 -7.36 5.93
CA THR A 109 5.21 -7.44 5.20
C THR A 109 4.46 -8.73 5.52
N ILE A 110 3.18 -8.60 5.90
CA ILE A 110 2.30 -9.74 6.18
C ILE A 110 1.10 -9.68 5.24
N VAL A 111 0.85 -10.75 4.49
CA VAL A 111 -0.28 -10.85 3.56
C VAL A 111 -1.15 -12.04 3.94
N ALA A 112 -2.45 -11.87 4.13
CA ALA A 112 -3.30 -12.99 4.51
C ALA A 112 -3.58 -13.92 3.32
N ASN A 113 -3.96 -13.36 2.17
CA ASN A 113 -4.19 -14.08 0.91
C ASN A 113 -3.56 -13.30 -0.26
N ALA A 114 -2.95 -13.99 -1.21
CA ALA A 114 -2.28 -13.35 -2.34
C ALA A 114 -2.49 -14.10 -3.66
N PHE A 115 -2.79 -13.34 -4.71
CA PHE A 115 -2.73 -13.74 -6.11
C PHE A 115 -1.81 -12.77 -6.85
N ILE A 116 -0.61 -13.23 -7.22
CA ILE A 116 0.44 -12.39 -7.77
C ILE A 116 0.95 -13.05 -9.06
N SER A 117 1.01 -12.33 -10.17
CA SER A 117 1.65 -12.89 -11.37
C SER A 117 3.16 -12.98 -11.17
N ASN A 118 3.82 -11.89 -10.82
CA ASN A 118 5.27 -11.82 -10.57
C ASN A 118 5.55 -11.22 -9.19
N ALA A 119 6.24 -11.95 -8.33
CA ALA A 119 6.68 -11.47 -7.01
C ALA A 119 8.20 -11.29 -6.99
N VAL A 120 8.67 -10.16 -6.49
CA VAL A 120 10.09 -9.91 -6.19
C VAL A 120 10.21 -9.67 -4.69
N PHE A 121 10.87 -10.59 -4.00
CA PHE A 121 11.13 -10.49 -2.56
C PHE A 121 12.46 -9.77 -2.33
N LEU A 122 12.38 -8.63 -1.66
CA LEU A 122 13.53 -7.77 -1.34
C LEU A 122 14.06 -8.00 0.07
N ASP A 123 13.34 -8.78 0.89
CA ASP A 123 13.68 -9.09 2.26
C ASP A 123 13.11 -10.47 2.65
N PRO A 124 13.82 -11.28 3.44
CA PRO A 124 13.33 -12.62 3.83
C PRO A 124 12.19 -12.58 4.86
N HIS A 125 11.94 -11.44 5.53
CA HIS A 125 10.91 -11.27 6.56
C HIS A 125 9.56 -10.87 5.96
N VAL A 126 9.08 -11.72 5.05
CA VAL A 126 7.76 -11.61 4.41
C VAL A 126 6.95 -12.85 4.76
N TRP A 127 5.72 -12.64 5.26
CA TRP A 127 4.87 -13.74 5.73
C TRP A 127 3.53 -13.77 5.01
N PHE A 128 3.17 -14.95 4.51
CA PHE A 128 1.84 -15.23 4.00
C PHE A 128 1.08 -16.12 4.98
N LYS A 129 -0.17 -15.76 5.34
CA LYS A 129 -0.97 -16.58 6.26
C LYS A 129 -1.55 -17.82 5.58
N ALA A 130 -2.07 -17.66 4.36
CA ALA A 130 -2.47 -18.76 3.50
C ALA A 130 -1.40 -18.98 2.41
N LYS A 131 -1.41 -20.17 1.79
CA LYS A 131 -0.53 -20.47 0.65
C LYS A 131 -0.82 -19.47 -0.48
N PRO A 132 0.15 -18.63 -0.89
CA PRO A 132 -0.08 -17.66 -1.95
C PRO A 132 -0.09 -18.33 -3.32
N THR A 133 -0.84 -17.77 -4.26
CA THR A 133 -0.74 -18.10 -5.68
C THR A 133 0.22 -17.11 -6.33
N ILE A 134 1.40 -17.59 -6.70
CA ILE A 134 2.46 -16.79 -7.34
C ILE A 134 2.92 -17.54 -8.60
N ASN A 135 2.86 -16.91 -9.78
CA ASN A 135 3.30 -17.58 -11.01
C ASN A 135 4.82 -17.57 -11.14
N VAL A 136 5.45 -16.42 -10.87
CA VAL A 136 6.90 -16.24 -10.90
C VAL A 136 7.36 -15.57 -9.59
N ALA A 137 8.39 -16.13 -8.96
CA ALA A 137 8.97 -15.59 -7.74
C ALA A 137 10.49 -15.37 -7.92
N GLU A 138 10.94 -14.14 -7.72
CA GLU A 138 12.34 -13.76 -7.66
C GLU A 138 12.71 -13.36 -6.23
N TYR A 139 13.91 -13.72 -5.79
CA TYR A 139 14.44 -13.36 -4.47
C TYR A 139 15.71 -12.53 -4.67
N LYS A 140 15.67 -11.27 -4.24
CA LYS A 140 16.77 -10.30 -4.37
C LYS A 140 17.07 -9.72 -3.01
N TYR A 141 17.87 -10.44 -2.23
CA TYR A 141 18.32 -9.97 -0.92
C TYR A 141 19.61 -9.16 -1.09
N PRO A 142 19.76 -8.02 -0.40
CA PRO A 142 21.06 -7.37 -0.33
C PRO A 142 22.08 -8.37 0.24
N ALA A 143 23.28 -8.42 -0.34
CA ALA A 143 24.37 -9.19 0.23
C ALA A 143 24.58 -8.71 1.68
N LEU A 144 24.55 -9.62 2.65
CA LEU A 144 24.97 -9.30 4.00
C LEU A 144 26.47 -8.97 3.90
N GLU A 145 26.83 -7.70 4.02
CA GLU A 145 28.23 -7.33 4.24
C GLU A 145 28.65 -7.94 5.58
N SER A 146 29.56 -8.93 5.51
CA SER A 146 30.12 -9.69 6.62
C SER A 146 31.08 -8.88 7.45
#